data_AF-A0A7S4S935-F1
#
_entry.id   AF-A0A7S4S935-F1
#
_cell.length_a   1.000
_cell.length_b   1.000
_cell.length_c   1.000
_cell.angle_alpha   90.00
_cell.angle_beta   90.00
_cell.angle_gamma   90.00
#
_symmetry.space_group_name_H-M   'P 1'
#
loop_
_entity.id
_entity.type
_entity.pdbx_description
1 polymer ?
#
loop_
_entity_poly.entity_id
_entity_poly.type
_entity_poly.pdbx_seq_one_letter_code
_entity_poly.pdbx_strand_id
1 'polypeptide(L)'
;MFMRASISFHWKTLNNLSLHSNLSRDPKEGRSTEMLAYALPHHADSIQQAVGSSNSETGFCSEGLHGRACLIRGNKWVMKEDLGGHPSFVAIRPPHHDIIPSLADAISSDIHFSLPDYFMAGAGDTYFSGKMLAKLGRIIVIASELRGLSATPDSDSFDIDDPSECELKRIVEASKNASLPSDEVMTAAIARLRSAVEVWLNGTAEAKFLYDDGWGGVVNCGCSFNEGTQHCDNQYPDCPAFSDPGLNFGN
;
A
#
# COMPACT_ATOMS: atom_id res chain seq x y z
N MET A 1 6.39 -1.10 -20.21
CA MET A 1 5.27 -0.14 -20.34
C MET A 1 5.09 0.52 -18.97
N PHE A 2 5.46 1.79 -18.84
CA PHE A 2 5.38 2.51 -17.56
C PHE A 2 3.94 2.93 -17.28
N MET A 3 3.46 2.67 -16.07
CA MET A 3 2.15 3.17 -15.65
C MET A 3 2.26 4.65 -15.31
N ARG A 4 1.28 5.44 -15.74
CA ARG A 4 1.19 6.86 -15.40
C ARG A 4 -0.14 7.16 -14.75
N ALA A 5 -0.10 7.83 -13.61
CA ALA A 5 -1.27 8.44 -13.02
C ALA A 5 -1.33 9.93 -13.37
N SER A 6 -2.54 10.43 -13.55
CA SER A 6 -2.80 11.86 -13.69
C SER A 6 -3.82 12.25 -12.65
N ILE A 7 -3.44 13.13 -11.75
CA ILE A 7 -4.36 13.73 -10.79
C ILE A 7 -4.70 15.11 -11.31
N SER A 8 -6.00 15.37 -11.45
CA SER A 8 -6.48 16.68 -11.90
C SER A 8 -7.45 17.25 -10.90
N PHE A 9 -7.25 18.50 -10.58
CA PHE A 9 -8.13 19.27 -9.74
C PHE A 9 -8.68 20.44 -10.58
N HIS A 10 -9.92 20.85 -10.32
CA HIS A 10 -10.59 21.88 -11.10
C HIS A 10 -11.30 22.84 -10.16
N TRP A 11 -10.93 24.12 -10.24
CA TRP A 11 -11.45 25.15 -9.37
C TRP A 11 -12.40 26.00 -10.19
N LYS A 12 -13.64 26.07 -9.73
CA LYS A 12 -14.61 27.01 -10.28
C LYS A 12 -14.42 28.33 -9.56
N THR A 13 -13.84 29.31 -10.24
CA THR A 13 -13.93 30.71 -9.80
C THR A 13 -15.36 31.17 -10.03
N LEU A 14 -16.15 31.25 -8.95
CA LEU A 14 -17.42 31.95 -9.01
C LEU A 14 -17.10 33.44 -9.15
N ASN A 15 -17.37 34.02 -10.32
CA ASN A 15 -17.32 35.46 -10.53
C ASN A 15 -18.48 36.12 -9.75
N ASN A 16 -18.38 36.17 -8.42
CA ASN A 16 -19.36 36.82 -7.55
C ASN A 16 -19.15 38.35 -7.48
N LEU A 17 -18.70 38.95 -8.59
CA LEU A 17 -18.54 40.40 -8.74
C LEU A 17 -19.84 41.12 -9.17
N SER A 18 -21.01 40.50 -9.01
CA SER A 18 -22.29 41.19 -9.19
C SER A 18 -22.72 42.02 -7.97
N LEU A 19 -21.96 42.04 -6.87
CA LEU A 19 -22.39 42.74 -5.66
C LEU A 19 -22.06 44.24 -5.60
N HIS A 20 -21.16 44.78 -6.43
CA HIS A 20 -20.98 46.25 -6.53
C HIS A 20 -20.36 46.69 -7.87
N SER A 21 -21.17 47.01 -8.89
CA SER A 21 -20.67 47.82 -10.01
C SER A 21 -21.76 48.66 -10.69
N ASN A 22 -22.09 49.79 -10.09
CA ASN A 22 -22.63 50.98 -10.79
C ASN A 22 -21.49 51.95 -11.14
N LEU A 23 -20.38 51.43 -11.68
CA LEU A 23 -19.33 52.26 -12.26
C LEU A 23 -18.89 51.65 -13.59
N SER A 24 -19.32 52.33 -14.65
CA SER A 24 -18.95 52.13 -16.05
C SER A 24 -17.44 51.97 -16.22
N ARG A 25 -17.00 50.84 -16.76
CA ARG A 25 -15.68 50.67 -17.36
C ARG A 25 -15.80 49.83 -18.63
N ASP A 26 -15.08 50.29 -19.66
CA ASP A 26 -14.89 49.68 -20.97
C ASP A 26 -14.80 48.14 -20.98
N PRO A 27 -15.25 47.49 -22.06
CA PRO A 27 -15.06 46.05 -22.28
C PRO A 27 -13.58 45.79 -22.60
N LYS A 28 -12.71 45.84 -21.59
CA LYS A 28 -11.34 45.35 -21.70
C LYS A 28 -11.38 43.83 -21.70
N GLU A 29 -11.12 43.28 -22.89
CA GLU A 29 -10.36 42.05 -23.15
C GLU A 29 -10.40 41.00 -22.03
N GLY A 30 -11.14 39.91 -22.27
CA GLY A 30 -11.47 38.84 -21.32
C GLY A 30 -10.30 38.42 -20.41
N ARG A 31 -10.16 39.11 -19.28
CA ARG A 31 -9.15 38.79 -18.28
C ARG A 31 -9.66 37.59 -17.50
N SER A 32 -9.22 36.40 -17.90
CA SER A 32 -9.44 35.16 -17.17
C SER A 32 -9.00 35.36 -15.71
N THR A 33 -9.97 35.37 -14.80
CA THR A 33 -9.74 35.35 -13.36
C THR A 33 -9.25 33.96 -13.00
N GLU A 34 -8.02 33.88 -12.52
CA GLU A 34 -7.42 32.62 -12.09
C GLU A 34 -7.24 32.60 -10.59
N MET A 35 -7.51 31.46 -9.97
CA MET A 35 -7.30 31.25 -8.55
C MET A 35 -5.82 31.31 -8.19
N LEU A 36 -5.53 31.87 -7.02
CA LEU A 36 -4.23 31.80 -6.37
C LEU A 36 -4.33 30.78 -5.24
N ALA A 37 -3.47 29.76 -5.27
CA ALA A 37 -3.39 28.73 -4.24
C ALA A 37 -1.93 28.38 -3.96
N TYR A 38 -1.62 28.10 -2.70
CA TYR A 38 -0.28 27.63 -2.32
C TYR A 38 -0.10 26.18 -2.77
N ALA A 39 0.94 25.93 -3.57
CA ALA A 39 1.42 24.63 -3.94
C ALA A 39 2.55 24.21 -2.99
N LEU A 40 2.49 22.98 -2.46
CA LEU A 40 3.60 22.36 -1.75
C LEU A 40 4.72 22.02 -2.75
N PRO A 41 5.98 21.77 -2.29
CA PRO A 41 7.09 21.47 -3.19
C PRO A 41 6.78 20.39 -4.24
N HIS A 42 6.24 19.24 -3.81
CA HIS A 42 5.89 18.14 -4.72
C HIS A 42 4.75 18.50 -5.70
N HIS A 43 3.86 19.44 -5.36
CA HIS A 43 2.89 19.96 -6.32
C HIS A 43 3.60 20.80 -7.39
N ALA A 44 4.50 21.70 -6.99
CA ALA A 44 5.21 22.59 -7.90
C ALA A 44 6.15 21.82 -8.86
N ASP A 45 6.76 20.73 -8.40
CA ASP A 45 7.62 19.88 -9.22
C ASP A 45 6.84 19.12 -10.31
N SER A 46 5.61 18.68 -9.99
CA SER A 46 4.80 17.83 -10.88
C SER A 46 3.75 18.59 -11.70
N ILE A 47 3.47 19.87 -11.38
CA ILE A 47 2.40 20.63 -12.04
C ILE A 47 2.75 20.91 -13.51
N GLN A 48 1.80 20.60 -14.39
CA GLN A 48 1.94 20.85 -15.82
C GLN A 48 1.08 22.03 -16.25
N GLN A 49 1.47 22.67 -17.35
CA GLN A 49 0.56 23.58 -18.05
C GLN A 49 -0.71 22.83 -18.45
N ALA A 50 -1.86 23.47 -18.26
CA ALA A 50 -3.15 22.91 -18.62
C ALA A 50 -3.92 23.90 -19.49
N VAL A 51 -4.71 23.38 -20.44
CA VAL A 51 -5.56 24.23 -21.29
C VAL A 51 -6.50 25.06 -20.41
N GLY A 52 -6.42 26.38 -20.55
CA GLY A 52 -7.22 27.33 -19.76
C GLY A 52 -6.72 27.62 -18.35
N SER A 53 -5.47 27.23 -18.01
CA SER A 53 -4.84 27.52 -16.71
C SER A 53 -3.35 27.83 -16.89
N SER A 54 -2.91 29.00 -16.44
CA SER A 54 -1.52 29.45 -16.56
C SER A 54 -0.55 28.57 -15.75
N ASN A 55 -1.01 28.06 -14.59
CA ASN A 55 -0.22 27.27 -13.64
C ASN A 55 1.17 27.88 -13.42
N SER A 56 1.18 29.19 -13.20
CA SER A 56 2.38 29.99 -13.10
C SER A 56 2.67 30.32 -11.63
N GLU A 57 3.92 30.13 -11.21
CA GLU A 57 4.36 30.60 -9.90
C GLU A 57 4.44 32.12 -9.90
N THR A 58 3.97 32.73 -8.81
CA THR A 58 3.96 34.18 -8.63
C THR A 58 5.21 34.73 -7.93
N GLY A 59 6.08 33.84 -7.43
CA GLY A 59 7.26 34.16 -6.63
C GLY A 59 6.98 34.40 -5.14
N PHE A 60 5.72 34.47 -4.73
CA PHE A 60 5.33 34.55 -3.32
C PHE A 60 5.30 33.17 -2.70
N CYS A 61 6.15 32.95 -1.69
CA CYS A 61 6.23 31.67 -1.00
C CYS A 61 6.26 31.85 0.51
N SER A 62 5.82 30.82 1.22
CA SER A 62 5.89 30.73 2.68
C SER A 62 6.58 29.43 3.08
N GLU A 63 7.44 29.51 4.09
CA GLU A 63 8.06 28.34 4.69
C GLU A 63 7.08 27.62 5.63
N GLY A 64 7.20 26.30 5.70
CA GLY A 64 6.38 25.45 6.58
C GLY A 64 7.01 24.08 6.83
N LEU A 65 6.32 23.21 7.57
CA LEU A 65 6.80 21.87 7.91
C LEU A 65 7.06 20.99 6.68
N HIS A 66 6.34 21.23 5.59
CA HIS A 66 6.47 20.50 4.33
C HIS A 66 7.40 21.20 3.33
N GLY A 67 8.22 22.14 3.81
CA GLY A 67 9.11 22.97 2.99
C GLY A 67 8.42 24.23 2.45
N ARG A 68 9.05 24.83 1.43
CA ARG A 68 8.63 26.09 0.83
C ARG A 68 7.40 25.91 -0.04
N ALA A 69 6.26 26.42 0.40
CA ALA A 69 5.04 26.43 -0.38
C ALA A 69 4.94 27.73 -1.20
N CYS A 70 4.74 27.63 -2.51
CA CYS A 70 4.71 28.78 -3.40
C CYS A 70 3.32 29.01 -4.01
N LEU A 71 2.95 30.27 -4.16
CA LEU A 71 1.64 30.66 -4.66
C LEU A 71 1.60 30.51 -6.18
N ILE A 72 0.77 29.57 -6.65
CA ILE A 72 0.52 29.30 -8.06
C ILE A 72 -0.78 29.95 -8.49
N ARG A 73 -0.73 30.61 -9.65
CA ARG A 73 -1.90 31.12 -10.36
C ARG A 73 -2.41 30.06 -11.34
N GLY A 74 -3.65 29.64 -11.21
CA GLY A 74 -4.29 28.70 -12.12
C GLY A 74 -5.64 28.16 -11.62
N ASN A 75 -6.54 27.84 -12.54
CA ASN A 75 -7.87 27.26 -12.26
C ASN A 75 -7.91 25.73 -12.40
N LYS A 76 -6.85 25.12 -12.92
CA LYS A 76 -6.76 23.69 -13.14
C LYS A 76 -5.32 23.21 -13.00
N TRP A 77 -5.08 22.37 -12.01
CA TRP A 77 -3.79 21.75 -11.77
C TRP A 77 -3.86 20.33 -12.29
N VAL A 78 -2.86 19.96 -13.09
CA VAL A 78 -2.67 18.61 -13.60
C VAL A 78 -1.28 18.19 -13.17
N MET A 79 -1.22 17.18 -12.32
CA MET A 79 0.03 16.58 -11.85
C MET A 79 0.11 15.17 -12.43
N LYS A 80 1.25 14.85 -13.05
CA LYS A 80 1.50 13.53 -13.63
C LYS A 80 2.59 12.83 -12.83
N GLU A 81 2.30 11.62 -12.41
CA GLU A 81 3.22 10.78 -11.66
C GLU A 81 3.59 9.56 -12.50
N ASP A 82 4.89 9.27 -12.58
CA ASP A 82 5.38 8.01 -13.11
C ASP A 82 5.31 6.96 -12.00
N LEU A 83 4.42 5.98 -12.18
CA LEU A 83 4.23 4.92 -11.19
C LEU A 83 5.26 3.80 -11.34
N GLY A 84 6.16 3.90 -12.33
CA GLY A 84 7.14 2.88 -12.62
C GLY A 84 6.52 1.62 -13.22
N GLY A 85 7.01 0.47 -12.76
CA GLY A 85 6.53 -0.86 -13.17
C GLY A 85 5.22 -1.27 -12.50
N HIS A 86 4.70 -2.43 -12.88
CA HIS A 86 3.52 -2.99 -12.21
C HIS A 86 3.90 -3.48 -10.82
N PRO A 87 3.17 -3.11 -9.76
CA PRO A 87 3.39 -3.70 -8.44
C PRO A 87 3.14 -5.21 -8.53
N SER A 88 4.00 -5.98 -7.87
CA SER A 88 3.93 -7.44 -7.84
C SER A 88 4.22 -7.94 -6.43
N PHE A 89 3.74 -9.13 -6.11
CA PHE A 89 4.09 -9.81 -4.86
C PHE A 89 5.51 -10.36 -4.89
N VAL A 90 6.08 -10.61 -6.06
CA VAL A 90 7.46 -11.12 -6.22
C VAL A 90 8.45 -9.97 -6.37
N ALA A 91 9.71 -10.24 -6.02
CA ALA A 91 10.77 -9.28 -6.26
C ALA A 91 11.01 -9.11 -7.77
N ILE A 92 11.36 -7.89 -8.21
CA ILE A 92 11.71 -7.63 -9.62
C ILE A 92 12.96 -8.42 -10.02
N ARG A 93 13.87 -8.65 -9.07
CA ARG A 93 15.11 -9.39 -9.27
C ARG A 93 15.10 -10.65 -8.41
N PRO A 94 15.33 -11.82 -9.00
CA PRO A 94 15.48 -13.06 -8.23
C PRO A 94 16.73 -13.00 -7.31
N PRO A 95 16.78 -13.85 -6.27
CA PRO A 95 17.96 -13.98 -5.42
C PRO A 95 19.17 -14.46 -6.23
N HIS A 96 20.37 -14.02 -5.87
CA HIS A 96 21.61 -14.49 -6.47
C HIS A 96 21.79 -15.99 -6.24
N HIS A 97 22.33 -16.73 -7.21
CA HIS A 97 22.41 -18.20 -7.14
C HIS A 97 23.12 -18.72 -5.87
N ASP A 98 24.20 -18.06 -5.44
CA ASP A 98 24.97 -18.46 -4.25
C ASP A 98 24.18 -18.44 -2.93
N ILE A 99 23.12 -17.63 -2.83
CA ILE A 99 22.32 -17.53 -1.60
C ILE A 99 21.10 -18.46 -1.59
N ILE A 100 20.77 -19.08 -2.73
CA ILE A 100 19.58 -19.92 -2.87
C ILE A 100 19.58 -21.11 -1.89
N PRO A 101 20.70 -21.83 -1.67
CA PRO A 101 20.72 -22.91 -0.68
C PRO A 101 20.36 -22.43 0.73
N SER A 102 20.98 -21.34 1.21
CA SER A 102 20.70 -20.78 2.53
C SER A 102 19.28 -20.24 2.64
N LEU A 103 18.73 -19.68 1.55
CA LEU A 103 17.35 -19.22 1.51
C LEU A 103 16.37 -20.40 1.56
N ALA A 104 16.64 -21.48 0.84
CA ALA A 104 15.83 -22.70 0.86
C ALA A 104 15.83 -23.37 2.24
N ASP A 105 16.97 -23.41 2.92
CA ASP A 105 17.09 -23.90 4.30
C ASP A 105 16.24 -23.06 5.27
N ALA A 106 16.34 -21.72 5.17
CA ALA A 106 15.56 -20.81 6.00
C ALA A 106 14.05 -20.99 5.75
N ILE A 107 13.62 -21.07 4.50
CA ILE A 107 12.21 -21.26 4.12
C ILE A 107 11.69 -22.61 4.60
N SER A 108 12.49 -23.67 4.53
CA SER A 108 12.10 -25.01 4.98
C SER A 108 11.76 -25.03 6.47
N SER A 109 12.40 -24.17 7.27
CA SER A 109 12.02 -23.95 8.67
C SER A 109 10.82 -22.99 8.78
N ASP A 110 10.91 -21.82 8.15
CA ASP A 110 9.97 -20.71 8.35
C ASP A 110 8.57 -21.00 7.79
N ILE A 111 8.43 -21.86 6.78
CA ILE A 111 7.12 -22.25 6.24
C ILE A 111 6.22 -22.93 7.30
N HIS A 112 6.83 -23.45 8.37
CA HIS A 112 6.12 -24.01 9.50
C HIS A 112 5.74 -22.98 10.58
N PHE A 113 6.07 -21.70 10.42
CA PHE A 113 5.71 -20.62 11.34
C PHE A 113 4.22 -20.65 11.71
N SER A 114 3.94 -20.89 12.99
CA SER A 114 2.58 -20.89 13.55
C SER A 114 2.29 -19.52 14.17
N LEU A 115 1.12 -18.97 13.85
CA LEU A 115 0.61 -17.84 14.60
C LEU A 115 0.19 -18.33 16.00
N PRO A 116 0.48 -17.54 17.06
CA PRO A 116 -0.16 -17.74 18.35
C PRO A 116 -1.69 -17.85 18.25
N ASP A 117 -2.30 -18.68 19.09
CA ASP A 117 -3.73 -19.00 19.04
C ASP A 117 -4.62 -17.77 19.17
N TYR A 118 -4.22 -16.80 19.98
CA TYR A 118 -4.97 -15.55 20.12
C TYR A 118 -5.00 -14.72 18.83
N PHE A 119 -3.92 -14.70 18.04
CA PHE A 119 -3.95 -14.07 16.71
C PHE A 119 -4.80 -14.86 15.72
N MET A 120 -4.85 -16.20 15.86
CA MET A 120 -5.76 -17.04 15.07
C MET A 120 -7.23 -16.77 15.40
N ALA A 121 -7.55 -16.40 16.63
CA ALA A 121 -8.89 -16.02 17.08
C ALA A 121 -9.25 -14.55 16.76
N GLY A 122 -8.29 -13.76 16.27
CA GLY A 122 -8.46 -12.31 16.13
C GLY A 122 -8.61 -11.59 17.47
N ALA A 123 -7.99 -12.13 18.53
CA ALA A 123 -7.87 -11.52 19.82
C ALA A 123 -6.61 -10.63 19.87
N GLY A 124 -6.77 -9.40 20.34
CA GLY A 124 -5.72 -8.38 20.36
C GLY A 124 -5.97 -7.25 19.37
N ASP A 125 -4.93 -6.48 19.10
CA ASP A 125 -4.98 -5.34 18.18
C ASP A 125 -4.82 -5.77 16.71
N THR A 126 -5.35 -4.96 15.80
CA THR A 126 -5.30 -5.23 14.37
C THR A 126 -3.89 -5.10 13.80
N TYR A 127 -3.04 -4.29 14.42
CA TYR A 127 -1.71 -3.95 13.92
C TYR A 127 -0.70 -5.09 14.07
N PHE A 128 -0.54 -5.64 15.27
CA PHE A 128 0.33 -6.79 15.52
C PHE A 128 -0.24 -8.07 14.92
N SER A 129 -1.57 -8.26 14.94
CA SER A 129 -2.23 -9.35 14.21
C SER A 129 -1.88 -9.30 12.73
N GLY A 130 -2.05 -8.13 12.10
CA GLY A 130 -1.71 -7.89 10.70
C GLY A 130 -0.23 -8.15 10.39
N LYS A 131 0.69 -7.76 11.28
CA LYS A 131 2.12 -8.05 11.13
C LYS A 131 2.42 -9.54 11.10
N MET A 132 1.80 -10.33 11.97
CA MET A 132 2.03 -11.78 12.03
C MET A 132 1.46 -12.49 10.80
N LEU A 133 0.26 -12.09 10.37
CA LEU A 133 -0.36 -12.59 9.14
C LEU A 133 0.49 -12.25 7.91
N ALA A 134 0.98 -11.00 7.82
CA ALA A 134 1.83 -10.56 6.73
C ALA A 134 3.18 -11.31 6.69
N LYS A 135 3.76 -11.64 7.85
CA LYS A 135 4.97 -12.47 7.92
C LYS A 135 4.74 -13.84 7.27
N LEU A 136 3.68 -14.56 7.66
CA LEU A 136 3.35 -15.85 7.07
C LEU A 136 3.07 -15.72 5.56
N GLY A 137 2.29 -14.71 5.16
CA GLY A 137 2.03 -14.41 3.75
C GLY A 137 3.32 -14.19 2.96
N ARG A 138 4.30 -13.47 3.52
CA ARG A 138 5.57 -13.22 2.84
C ARG A 138 6.41 -14.49 2.70
N ILE A 139 6.46 -15.33 3.73
CA ILE A 139 7.15 -16.63 3.68
C ILE A 139 6.57 -17.49 2.55
N ILE A 140 5.23 -17.58 2.46
CA ILE A 140 4.54 -18.34 1.40
C ILE A 140 4.89 -17.79 0.01
N VAL A 141 4.89 -16.46 -0.17
CA VAL A 141 5.22 -15.83 -1.46
C VAL A 141 6.66 -16.14 -1.87
N ILE A 142 7.63 -16.03 -0.95
CA ILE A 142 9.04 -16.32 -1.26
C ILE A 142 9.22 -17.80 -1.61
N ALA A 143 8.60 -18.71 -0.85
CA ALA A 143 8.63 -20.13 -1.14
C ALA A 143 8.02 -20.43 -2.53
N SER A 144 6.89 -19.81 -2.86
CA SER A 144 6.25 -19.91 -4.18
C SER A 144 7.15 -19.41 -5.31
N GLU A 145 7.89 -18.32 -5.09
CA GLU A 145 8.82 -17.76 -6.07
C GLU A 145 9.98 -18.72 -6.39
N LEU A 146 10.66 -19.25 -5.36
CA LEU A 146 11.74 -20.24 -5.56
C LEU A 146 11.24 -21.52 -6.21
N ARG A 147 10.06 -21.99 -5.82
CA ARG A 147 9.43 -23.17 -6.45
C ARG A 147 9.12 -22.90 -7.93
N GLY A 148 8.65 -21.70 -8.27
CA GLY A 148 8.45 -21.29 -9.65
C GLY A 148 9.74 -21.35 -10.48
N LEU A 149 10.86 -20.87 -9.94
CA LEU A 149 12.18 -20.97 -10.57
C LEU A 149 12.65 -22.43 -10.73
N SER A 150 12.40 -23.28 -9.72
CA SER A 150 12.74 -24.71 -9.80
C SER A 150 11.93 -25.46 -10.86
N ALA A 151 10.73 -24.97 -11.19
CA ALA A 151 9.82 -25.57 -12.17
C ALA A 151 10.10 -25.12 -13.62
N THR A 152 11.07 -24.23 -13.86
CA THR A 152 11.47 -23.81 -15.20
C THR A 152 11.91 -25.03 -16.04
N PRO A 153 11.29 -25.30 -17.21
CA PRO A 153 11.64 -26.43 -18.05
C PRO A 153 13.11 -26.46 -18.49
N ASP A 154 13.71 -27.65 -18.61
CA ASP A 154 15.06 -27.79 -19.18
C ASP A 154 15.11 -27.45 -20.68
N SER A 155 13.95 -27.38 -21.33
CA SER A 155 13.82 -26.98 -22.74
C SER A 155 13.95 -25.48 -22.96
N ASP A 156 13.91 -24.67 -21.90
CA ASP A 156 14.06 -23.22 -22.02
C ASP A 156 15.53 -22.90 -22.38
N SER A 157 15.72 -22.29 -23.54
CA SER A 157 17.04 -21.89 -24.02
C SER A 157 17.44 -20.55 -23.38
N PHE A 158 18.57 -20.54 -22.69
CA PHE A 158 19.22 -19.32 -22.21
C PHE A 158 20.37 -18.97 -23.17
N ASP A 159 20.45 -17.72 -23.59
CA ASP A 159 21.61 -17.16 -24.29
C ASP A 159 22.77 -17.01 -23.29
N ILE A 160 23.76 -17.89 -23.40
CA ILE A 160 24.91 -17.91 -22.46
C ILE A 160 25.83 -16.71 -22.70
N ASP A 161 25.76 -16.09 -23.88
CA ASP A 161 26.54 -14.90 -24.21
C ASP A 161 25.92 -13.62 -23.62
N ASP A 162 24.64 -13.65 -23.21
CA ASP A 162 24.01 -12.59 -22.41
C ASP A 162 24.33 -12.80 -20.91
N PRO A 163 25.05 -11.89 -20.25
CA PRO A 163 25.40 -12.02 -18.83
C PRO A 163 24.18 -12.16 -17.90
N SER A 164 23.05 -11.55 -18.27
CA SER A 164 21.82 -11.61 -17.47
C SER A 164 21.12 -12.95 -17.58
N GLU A 165 21.09 -13.55 -18.77
CA GLU A 165 20.53 -14.89 -18.98
C GLU A 165 21.46 -15.99 -18.43
N CYS A 166 22.79 -15.78 -18.51
CA CYS A 166 23.78 -16.65 -17.88
C CYS A 166 23.60 -16.71 -16.35
N GLU A 167 23.37 -15.56 -15.70
CA GLU A 167 23.08 -15.52 -14.26
C GLU A 167 21.72 -16.15 -13.93
N LEU A 168 20.68 -15.88 -14.74
CA LEU A 168 19.37 -16.47 -14.55
C LEU A 168 19.41 -18.01 -14.64
N LYS A 169 20.21 -18.56 -15.56
CA LYS A 169 20.42 -20.00 -15.67
C LYS A 169 21.02 -20.58 -14.38
N ARG A 170 22.03 -19.93 -13.80
CA ARG A 170 22.63 -20.36 -12.51
C ARG A 170 21.61 -20.31 -11.37
N ILE A 171 20.75 -19.30 -11.35
CA ILE A 171 19.66 -19.15 -10.37
C ILE A 171 18.66 -20.31 -10.50
N VAL A 172 18.25 -20.67 -11.72
CA VAL A 172 17.35 -21.79 -11.99
C VAL A 172 17.98 -23.12 -11.58
N GLU A 173 19.24 -23.36 -11.95
CA GLU A 173 19.97 -24.57 -11.57
C GLU A 173 20.12 -24.70 -10.06
N ALA A 174 20.49 -23.62 -9.36
CA ALA A 174 20.56 -23.61 -7.91
C ALA A 174 19.19 -23.83 -7.25
N SER A 175 18.11 -23.30 -7.83
CA SER A 175 16.74 -23.53 -7.34
C SER A 175 16.27 -24.98 -7.54
N LYS A 176 16.62 -25.62 -8.67
CA LYS A 176 16.33 -27.03 -8.94
C LYS A 176 17.05 -27.98 -7.99
N ASN A 177 18.27 -27.62 -7.59
CA ASN A 177 19.10 -28.42 -6.68
C ASN A 177 18.77 -28.18 -5.19
N ALA A 178 18.01 -27.14 -4.88
CA ALA A 178 17.64 -26.80 -3.51
C ALA A 178 16.50 -27.71 -2.99
N SER A 179 16.53 -28.01 -1.68
CA SER A 179 15.40 -28.67 -1.02
C SER A 179 14.32 -27.63 -0.72
N LEU A 180 13.22 -27.66 -1.47
CA LEU A 180 12.12 -26.72 -1.34
C LEU A 180 10.87 -27.40 -0.74
N PRO A 181 9.98 -26.65 -0.05
CA PRO A 181 8.75 -27.20 0.51
C PRO A 181 7.88 -27.92 -0.52
N SER A 182 7.30 -29.06 -0.14
CA SER A 182 6.38 -29.82 -1.00
C SER A 182 5.04 -29.10 -1.22
N ASP A 183 4.24 -29.57 -2.17
CA ASP A 183 2.87 -29.07 -2.38
C ASP A 183 1.98 -29.22 -1.15
N GLU A 184 2.15 -30.30 -0.41
CA GLU A 184 1.41 -30.55 0.84
C GLU A 184 1.77 -29.49 1.90
N VAL A 185 3.06 -29.20 2.09
CA VAL A 185 3.53 -28.18 3.04
C VAL A 185 3.04 -26.80 2.63
N MET A 186 3.13 -26.45 1.35
CA MET A 186 2.62 -25.17 0.84
C MET A 186 1.11 -25.03 1.03
N THR A 187 0.35 -26.08 0.74
CA THR A 187 -1.11 -26.11 0.92
C THR A 187 -1.48 -25.92 2.40
N ALA A 188 -0.77 -26.57 3.31
CA ALA A 188 -0.99 -26.42 4.74
C ALA A 188 -0.68 -25.00 5.24
N ALA A 189 0.40 -24.38 4.76
CA ALA A 189 0.73 -22.99 5.12
C ALA A 189 -0.32 -22.00 4.61
N ILE A 190 -0.79 -22.17 3.36
CA ILE A 190 -1.87 -21.35 2.78
C ILE A 190 -3.17 -21.53 3.56
N ALA A 191 -3.52 -22.78 3.90
CA ALA A 191 -4.73 -23.06 4.69
C ALA A 191 -4.67 -22.36 6.06
N ARG A 192 -3.52 -22.39 6.73
CA ARG A 192 -3.30 -21.70 8.01
C ARG A 192 -3.48 -20.19 7.89
N LEU A 193 -2.86 -19.56 6.88
CA LEU A 193 -3.02 -18.14 6.62
C LEU A 193 -4.49 -17.80 6.33
N ARG A 194 -5.17 -18.61 5.51
CA ARG A 194 -6.58 -18.42 5.18
C ARG A 194 -7.45 -18.43 6.43
N SER A 195 -7.33 -19.46 7.26
CA SER A 195 -8.12 -19.57 8.50
C SER A 195 -7.89 -18.40 9.44
N ALA A 196 -6.64 -17.93 9.54
CA ALA A 196 -6.28 -16.79 10.40
C ALA A 196 -6.83 -15.45 9.88
N VAL A 197 -6.98 -15.28 8.56
CA VAL A 197 -7.59 -14.09 7.96
C VAL A 197 -9.12 -14.16 8.01
N GLU A 198 -9.70 -15.34 7.85
CA GLU A 198 -11.15 -15.54 7.70
C GLU A 198 -11.96 -15.04 8.90
N VAL A 199 -11.43 -15.18 10.13
CA VAL A 199 -12.09 -14.69 11.34
C VAL A 199 -12.35 -13.18 11.30
N TRP A 200 -11.47 -12.40 10.65
CA TRP A 200 -11.62 -10.96 10.51
C TRP A 200 -12.65 -10.59 9.44
N LEU A 201 -12.80 -11.42 8.40
CA LEU A 201 -13.68 -11.16 7.27
C LEU A 201 -15.13 -11.59 7.53
N ASN A 202 -15.32 -12.68 8.27
CA ASN A 202 -16.65 -13.22 8.57
C ASN A 202 -17.27 -12.64 9.86
N GLY A 203 -16.55 -11.76 10.56
CA GLY A 203 -16.99 -11.12 11.80
C GLY A 203 -16.92 -12.00 13.05
N THR A 204 -16.19 -13.13 13.00
CA THR A 204 -16.00 -14.04 14.16
C THR A 204 -14.75 -13.73 14.98
N ALA A 205 -13.90 -12.81 14.54
CA ALA A 205 -12.80 -12.30 15.34
C ALA A 205 -13.31 -11.78 16.68
N GLU A 206 -12.56 -12.04 17.76
CA GLU A 206 -12.92 -11.55 19.09
C GLU A 206 -12.94 -10.03 19.13
N ALA A 207 -11.90 -9.38 18.59
CA ALA A 207 -11.88 -7.96 18.29
C ALA A 207 -12.40 -7.69 16.87
N LYS A 208 -13.70 -7.87 16.63
CA LYS A 208 -14.28 -7.74 15.28
C LYS A 208 -14.26 -6.32 14.70
N PHE A 209 -14.27 -6.26 13.37
CA PHE A 209 -14.57 -5.03 12.63
C PHE A 209 -16.08 -4.73 12.61
N LEU A 210 -16.41 -3.45 12.71
CA LEU A 210 -17.76 -2.90 12.73
C LEU A 210 -17.82 -1.71 11.77
N TYR A 211 -19.00 -1.46 11.19
CA TYR A 211 -19.22 -0.28 10.35
C TYR A 211 -19.84 0.84 11.19
N ASP A 212 -19.25 2.02 11.13
CA ASP A 212 -19.74 3.24 11.76
C ASP A 212 -20.51 4.08 10.74
N ASP A 213 -21.84 4.08 10.86
CA ASP A 213 -22.75 4.85 10.00
C ASP A 213 -22.62 6.37 10.17
N GLY A 214 -22.11 6.84 11.32
CA GLY A 214 -21.94 8.27 11.59
C GLY A 214 -20.81 8.90 10.78
N TRP A 215 -19.70 8.16 10.61
CA TRP A 215 -18.52 8.62 9.88
C TRP A 215 -18.35 7.97 8.50
N GLY A 216 -19.04 6.86 8.24
CA GLY A 216 -18.94 6.12 6.98
C GLY A 216 -17.64 5.33 6.86
N GLY A 217 -17.25 4.61 7.91
CA GLY A 217 -15.97 3.91 8.00
C GLY A 217 -16.03 2.57 8.74
N VAL A 218 -14.98 1.77 8.62
CA VAL A 218 -14.82 0.53 9.38
C VAL A 218 -13.89 0.78 10.57
N VAL A 219 -14.36 0.42 11.76
CA VAL A 219 -13.63 0.55 13.03
C VAL A 219 -13.50 -0.82 13.68
N ASN A 220 -12.54 -0.98 14.59
CA ASN A 220 -12.37 -2.20 15.35
C ASN A 220 -13.02 -2.09 16.74
N CYS A 221 -13.64 -3.17 17.22
CA CYS A 221 -14.26 -3.19 18.56
C CYS A 221 -13.21 -3.05 19.70
N GLY A 222 -11.96 -3.41 19.44
CA GLY A 222 -10.89 -3.49 20.43
C GLY A 222 -10.95 -4.76 21.27
N CYS A 223 -9.87 -5.02 22.00
CA CYS A 223 -9.72 -6.17 22.87
C CYS A 223 -9.21 -5.74 24.25
N SER A 224 -10.01 -5.98 25.29
CA SER A 224 -9.53 -6.07 26.67
C SER A 224 -8.81 -7.40 26.84
N PHE A 225 -7.58 -7.46 26.32
CA PHE A 225 -6.82 -8.70 26.23
C PHE A 225 -6.44 -9.24 27.62
N ASN A 226 -6.76 -10.50 27.85
CA ASN A 226 -6.46 -11.21 29.08
C ASN A 226 -5.27 -12.15 28.86
N GLU A 227 -4.12 -11.83 29.46
CA GLU A 227 -2.91 -12.63 29.29
C GLU A 227 -3.04 -14.07 29.84
N GLY A 228 -3.92 -14.28 30.83
CA GLY A 228 -4.11 -15.59 31.46
C GLY A 228 -4.95 -16.55 30.61
N THR A 229 -5.93 -16.03 29.88
CA THR A 229 -6.77 -16.83 28.96
C THR A 229 -6.28 -16.76 27.51
N GLN A 230 -5.49 -15.74 27.16
CA GLN A 230 -5.13 -15.37 25.79
C GLN A 230 -6.35 -15.05 24.89
N HIS A 231 -7.39 -14.49 25.49
CA HIS A 231 -8.62 -14.08 24.80
C HIS A 231 -9.02 -12.65 25.18
N CYS A 232 -9.96 -12.07 24.45
CA CYS A 232 -10.61 -10.82 24.83
C CYS A 232 -11.67 -11.08 25.91
N ASP A 233 -11.61 -10.36 27.02
CA ASP A 233 -12.64 -10.44 28.07
C ASP A 233 -13.96 -9.76 27.65
N ASN A 234 -13.89 -8.82 26.69
CA ASN A 234 -15.06 -8.13 26.15
C ASN A 234 -15.65 -8.89 24.95
N GLN A 235 -16.95 -8.69 24.72
CA GLN A 235 -17.65 -9.19 23.54
C GLN A 235 -18.63 -8.12 23.06
N TYR A 236 -18.80 -8.02 21.73
CA TYR A 236 -19.82 -7.14 21.14
C TYR A 236 -21.19 -7.38 21.81
N PRO A 237 -21.92 -6.32 22.24
CA PRO A 237 -21.71 -4.90 21.89
C PRO A 237 -20.72 -4.12 22.79
N ASP A 238 -20.05 -4.77 23.74
CA ASP A 238 -19.04 -4.12 24.57
C ASP A 238 -17.70 -3.98 23.81
N CYS A 239 -17.50 -2.77 23.27
CA CYS A 239 -16.35 -2.42 22.44
C CYS A 239 -15.50 -1.34 23.14
N PRO A 240 -14.43 -1.72 23.86
CA PRO A 240 -13.64 -0.79 24.66
C PRO A 240 -12.98 0.31 23.80
N ALA A 241 -12.62 0.03 22.55
CA ALA A 241 -12.01 1.00 21.64
C ALA A 241 -12.91 2.22 21.36
N PHE A 242 -14.23 2.10 21.54
CA PHE A 242 -15.16 3.22 21.31
C PHE A 242 -15.10 4.28 22.41
N SER A 243 -14.56 3.92 23.57
CA SER A 243 -14.41 4.81 24.73
C SER A 243 -12.96 5.15 25.05
N ASP A 244 -12.02 4.28 24.66
CA ASP A 244 -10.59 4.49 24.84
C ASP A 244 -9.89 4.70 23.48
N PRO A 245 -9.60 5.96 23.10
CA PRO A 245 -8.91 6.26 21.84
C PRO A 245 -7.44 5.82 21.83
N GLY A 246 -6.88 5.38 22.96
CA GLY A 246 -5.54 4.81 23.04
C GLY A 246 -5.50 3.32 22.71
N LEU A 247 -6.63 2.62 22.81
CA LEU A 247 -6.71 1.20 22.49
C LEU A 247 -6.58 0.99 20.98
N ASN A 248 -5.97 -0.14 20.58
CA ASN A 248 -5.79 -0.50 19.17
C ASN A 248 -5.14 0.63 18.33
N PHE A 249 -4.26 1.42 18.96
CA PHE A 249 -3.57 2.55 18.36
C PHE A 249 -4.50 3.64 17.77
N GLY A 250 -5.72 3.76 18.30
CA GLY A 250 -6.71 4.74 17.86
C GLY A 250 -7.40 4.40 16.53
N ASN A 251 -7.41 3.11 16.15
CA ASN A 251 -8.22 2.59 15.05
C ASN A 251 -9.62 2.19 15.53
#